data_AF-U9TEZ6-F1
#
_entry.id   AF-U9TEZ6-F1
#
_cell.length_a   1.000
_cell.length_b   1.000
_cell.length_c   1.000
_cell.angle_alpha   90.00
_cell.angle_beta   90.00
_cell.angle_gamma   90.00
#
_symmetry.space_group_name_H-M   'P 1'
#
loop_
_entity.id
_entity.type
_entity.pdbx_description
1 polymer ?
#
loop_
_entity_poly.entity_id
_entity_poly.type
_entity_poly.pdbx_seq_one_letter_code
_entity_poly.pdbx_strand_id
1 'polypeptide(L)'
;MVILTSFAYAFHILLSPKMSYPLDKRIVNGDPNNPWNLAAAYQVFENEDSSSSNLFILQKPDENTNMFTNFGTSFFATCLLLTGDTSSLSNWPYEKNPTLMILMIMFAFVMAIYILNVFITLFDEAMKDNDDSYLIMKAEVIMLF
;
A
#
# COMPACT_ATOMS: atom_id res chain seq x y z
N MET A 1 -9.96 0.80 -11.79
CA MET A 1 -9.47 -0.57 -11.45
C MET A 1 -8.22 -0.99 -12.20
N VAL A 2 -8.15 -0.86 -13.54
CA VAL A 2 -6.96 -1.27 -14.32
C VAL A 2 -5.65 -0.62 -13.86
N ILE A 3 -5.68 0.68 -13.53
CA ILE A 3 -4.50 1.40 -13.02
C ILE A 3 -4.04 0.78 -11.69
N LEU A 4 -4.98 0.59 -10.75
CA LEU A 4 -4.71 0.04 -9.43
C LEU A 4 -4.12 -1.37 -9.50
N THR A 5 -4.67 -2.26 -10.34
CA THR A 5 -4.14 -3.61 -10.54
C THR A 5 -2.76 -3.60 -11.20
N SER A 6 -2.50 -2.65 -12.11
CA SER A 6 -1.19 -2.51 -12.76
C SER A 6 -0.11 -2.09 -11.78
N PHE A 7 -0.39 -1.10 -10.91
CA PHE A 7 0.55 -0.69 -9.87
C PHE A 7 0.74 -1.77 -8.81
N ALA A 8 -0.33 -2.46 -8.39
CA ALA A 8 -0.23 -3.60 -7.49
C ALA A 8 0.68 -4.70 -8.05
N TYR A 9 0.62 -4.94 -9.37
CA TYR A 9 1.52 -5.88 -10.02
C TYR A 9 2.97 -5.37 -10.08
N ALA A 10 3.18 -4.07 -10.32
CA ALA A 10 4.51 -3.47 -10.28
C ALA A 10 5.14 -3.55 -8.89
N PHE A 11 4.39 -3.22 -7.83
CA PHE A 11 4.85 -3.38 -6.45
C PHE A 11 5.13 -4.84 -6.11
N HIS A 12 4.27 -5.77 -6.55
CA HIS A 12 4.47 -7.20 -6.37
C HIS A 12 5.80 -7.66 -6.97
N ILE A 13 6.09 -7.31 -8.23
CA ILE A 13 7.36 -7.70 -8.86
C ILE A 13 8.56 -7.05 -8.15
N LEU A 14 8.44 -5.79 -7.76
CA LEU A 14 9.54 -5.03 -7.16
C LEU A 14 9.90 -5.52 -5.76
N LEU A 15 8.88 -5.87 -4.96
CA LEU A 15 9.00 -6.14 -3.53
C LEU A 15 8.79 -7.61 -3.15
N SER A 16 8.49 -8.48 -4.12
CA SER A 16 8.43 -9.93 -3.87
C SER A 16 9.85 -10.50 -3.67
N PRO A 17 10.02 -11.49 -2.79
CA PRO A 17 11.25 -12.25 -2.65
C PRO A 17 11.63 -12.97 -3.94
N LYS A 18 12.92 -13.01 -4.25
CA LYS A 18 13.48 -13.70 -5.42
C LYS A 18 13.54 -15.22 -5.26
N MET A 19 13.48 -15.69 -4.02
CA MET A 19 13.54 -17.11 -3.67
C MET A 19 12.45 -17.47 -2.67
N SER A 20 12.11 -18.76 -2.61
CA SER A 20 11.19 -19.28 -1.60
C SER A 20 11.72 -18.99 -0.18
N TYR A 21 10.83 -18.57 0.71
CA TYR A 21 11.12 -18.27 2.10
C TYR A 21 10.17 -19.08 3.00
N PRO A 22 10.66 -20.00 3.84
CA PRO A 22 9.86 -20.60 4.89
C PRO A 22 9.79 -19.67 6.10
N LEU A 23 8.61 -19.51 6.70
CA LEU A 23 8.45 -18.74 7.93
C LEU A 23 8.95 -19.48 9.17
N ASP A 24 9.05 -20.81 9.13
CA ASP A 24 9.48 -21.61 10.30
C ASP A 24 10.99 -21.73 10.44
N LYS A 25 11.75 -21.40 9.39
CA LYS A 25 13.20 -21.48 9.40
C LYS A 25 13.80 -20.20 8.85
N ARG A 26 14.65 -19.56 9.66
CA ARG A 26 15.41 -18.39 9.21
C ARG A 26 16.34 -18.77 8.07
N ILE A 27 16.15 -18.11 6.94
CA ILE A 27 17.07 -18.15 5.79
C ILE A 27 17.69 -16.77 5.66
N VAL A 28 18.99 -16.70 5.90
CA VAL A 28 19.79 -15.49 5.66
C VAL A 28 20.27 -15.54 4.22
N ASN A 29 19.71 -14.68 3.38
CA ASN A 29 20.14 -14.50 1.99
C ASN A 29 20.32 -13.00 1.72
N GLY A 30 21.02 -12.67 0.62
CA GLY A 30 21.22 -11.29 0.19
C GLY A 30 20.00 -10.65 -0.49
N ASP A 31 18.80 -11.22 -0.30
CA ASP A 31 17.58 -10.70 -0.90
C ASP A 31 16.93 -9.67 0.04
N PRO A 32 16.91 -8.37 -0.32
CA PRO A 32 16.33 -7.34 0.55
C PRO A 32 14.83 -7.52 0.79
N ASN A 33 14.13 -8.26 -0.07
CA ASN A 33 12.69 -8.45 0.03
C ASN A 33 12.29 -9.67 0.88
N ASN A 34 13.25 -10.50 1.29
CA ASN A 34 12.98 -11.66 2.14
C ASN A 34 12.40 -11.19 3.49
N PRO A 35 11.24 -11.72 3.95
CA PRO A 35 10.63 -11.32 5.22
C PRO A 35 11.57 -11.41 6.43
N TRP A 36 12.52 -12.34 6.43
CA TRP A 36 13.53 -12.44 7.49
C TRP A 36 14.52 -11.26 7.56
N ASN A 37 14.68 -10.52 6.47
CA ASN A 37 15.50 -9.30 6.41
C ASN A 37 14.68 -8.03 6.72
N LEU A 38 13.35 -8.13 6.66
CA LEU A 38 12.41 -7.04 6.96
C LEU A 38 11.87 -7.12 8.40
N ALA A 39 11.98 -8.29 9.03
CA ALA A 39 11.52 -8.51 10.39
C ALA A 39 12.21 -7.57 11.40
N ALA A 40 11.43 -7.07 12.35
CA ALA A 40 11.95 -6.17 13.38
C ALA A 40 13.04 -6.84 14.23
N ALA A 41 14.15 -6.13 14.39
CA ALA A 41 15.24 -6.51 15.27
C ALA A 41 15.37 -5.47 16.39
N TYR A 42 15.34 -5.93 17.63
CA TYR A 42 15.41 -5.09 18.82
C TYR A 42 16.79 -5.26 19.45
N GLN A 43 17.59 -4.20 19.43
CA GLN A 43 18.89 -4.20 20.10
C GLN A 43 18.69 -4.12 21.61
N VAL A 44 19.40 -4.97 22.36
CA VAL A 44 19.42 -4.92 23.82
C VAL A 44 20.51 -3.95 24.23
N PHE A 45 20.16 -2.89 24.95
CA PHE A 45 21.12 -1.95 25.53
C PHE A 45 21.25 -2.24 27.02
N GLU A 46 22.43 -2.69 27.47
CA GLU A 46 22.74 -2.86 28.90
C GLU A 46 23.63 -1.70 29.38
N ASN A 47 23.04 -0.63 29.90
CA ASN A 47 23.73 0.57 30.43
C ASN A 47 24.68 1.28 29.44
N GLU A 48 24.95 2.57 29.71
CA GLU A 48 25.66 3.47 28.78
C GLU A 48 27.14 3.06 28.52
N ASP A 49 27.75 2.25 29.39
CA ASP A 49 29.18 1.89 29.33
C ASP A 49 29.48 0.50 28.76
N SER A 50 28.48 -0.29 28.36
CA SER A 50 28.75 -1.64 27.81
C SER A 50 29.17 -1.56 26.34
N SER A 51 30.47 -1.67 26.10
CA SER A 51 31.06 -1.73 24.75
C SER A 51 30.79 -3.05 24.01
N SER A 52 29.72 -3.79 24.31
CA SER A 52 29.53 -5.15 23.79
C SER A 52 28.10 -5.68 23.70
N SER A 53 27.09 -4.87 23.40
CA SER A 53 25.75 -5.43 23.15
C SER A 53 25.45 -5.65 21.65
N ASN A 54 26.14 -6.63 21.06
CA ASN A 54 25.74 -7.23 19.77
C ASN A 54 24.52 -8.18 19.92
N LEU A 55 23.85 -8.15 21.07
CA LEU A 55 22.67 -8.93 21.37
C LEU A 55 21.44 -8.21 20.81
N PHE A 56 20.71 -8.92 19.94
CA PHE A 56 19.46 -8.45 19.39
C PHE A 56 18.42 -9.57 19.44
N ILE A 57 17.17 -9.18 19.68
CA ILE A 57 16.01 -10.06 19.60
C ILE A 57 15.39 -9.86 18.22
N LEU A 58 15.30 -10.93 17.44
CA LEU A 58 14.67 -10.90 16.12
C LEU A 58 13.23 -11.41 16.23
N GLN A 59 12.26 -10.62 15.77
CA GLN A 59 10.88 -11.06 15.67
C GLN A 59 10.74 -12.09 14.54
N LYS A 60 9.98 -13.17 14.77
CA LYS A 60 9.63 -14.12 13.70
C LYS A 60 8.74 -13.38 12.69
N PRO A 61 9.10 -13.32 11.39
CA PRO A 61 8.23 -12.74 10.38
C PRO A 61 6.97 -13.58 10.19
N ASP A 62 5.92 -12.91 9.75
CA ASP A 62 4.65 -13.49 9.35
C ASP A 62 4.33 -13.15 7.88
N GLU A 63 3.14 -13.55 7.41
CA GLU A 63 2.68 -13.27 6.05
C GLU A 63 2.49 -11.76 5.77
N ASN A 64 2.27 -10.96 6.82
CA ASN A 64 2.06 -9.52 6.70
C ASN A 64 3.38 -8.72 6.73
N THR A 65 4.46 -9.34 7.21
CA THR A 65 5.80 -8.72 7.23
C THR A 65 6.26 -8.32 5.83
N ASN A 66 5.86 -9.06 4.80
CA ASN A 66 5.95 -8.61 3.42
C ASN A 66 4.64 -8.92 2.67
N MET A 67 3.74 -7.94 2.63
CA MET A 67 2.46 -8.05 1.93
C MET A 67 2.59 -8.16 0.41
N PHE A 68 3.77 -7.94 -0.17
CA PHE A 68 3.99 -8.01 -1.63
C PHE A 68 4.40 -9.40 -2.11
N THR A 69 4.43 -10.40 -1.23
CA THR A 69 4.77 -11.79 -1.55
C THR A 69 3.68 -12.51 -2.34
N ASN A 70 2.42 -12.15 -2.12
CA ASN A 70 1.27 -12.63 -2.88
C ASN A 70 0.62 -11.44 -3.60
N PHE A 71 0.15 -11.67 -4.83
CA PHE A 71 -0.55 -10.64 -5.60
C PHE A 71 -1.81 -10.13 -4.89
N GLY A 72 -2.58 -11.00 -4.23
CA GLY A 72 -3.81 -10.60 -3.53
C GLY A 72 -3.53 -9.61 -2.39
N THR A 73 -2.51 -9.90 -1.59
CA THR A 73 -2.07 -9.02 -0.49
C THR A 73 -1.36 -7.77 -1.01
N SER A 74 -0.64 -7.86 -2.14
CA SER A 74 -0.06 -6.70 -2.83
C SER A 74 -1.14 -5.73 -3.31
N PHE A 75 -2.22 -6.26 -3.89
CA PHE A 75 -3.37 -5.48 -4.30
C PHE A 75 -4.02 -4.79 -3.11
N PHE A 76 -4.22 -5.52 -2.00
CA PHE A 76 -4.75 -4.94 -0.77
C PHE A 76 -3.84 -3.83 -0.21
N ALA A 77 -2.51 -4.04 -0.14
CA ALA A 77 -1.55 -3.01 0.26
C ALA A 77 -1.58 -1.78 -0.66
N THR A 78 -1.80 -1.98 -1.96
CA THR A 78 -1.96 -0.87 -2.92
C THR A 78 -3.27 -0.11 -2.69
N CYS A 79 -4.35 -0.79 -2.30
CA CYS A 79 -5.59 -0.13 -1.87
C CYS A 79 -5.39 0.66 -0.58
N LEU A 80 -4.62 0.15 0.39
CA LEU A 80 -4.27 0.88 1.61
C LEU A 80 -3.47 2.14 1.29
N LEU A 81 -2.46 2.03 0.41
CA LEU A 81 -1.69 3.16 -0.08
C LEU A 81 -2.57 4.23 -0.73
N LEU A 82 -3.61 3.81 -1.46
CA LEU A 82 -4.57 4.73 -2.06
C LEU A 82 -5.30 5.60 -1.02
N THR A 83 -5.60 5.03 0.14
CA THR A 83 -6.22 5.74 1.27
C THR A 83 -5.21 6.51 2.13
N GLY A 84 -3.93 6.44 1.78
CA GLY A 84 -2.84 7.14 2.49
C GLY A 84 -2.11 6.28 3.53
N ASP A 85 -2.47 5.00 3.68
CA ASP A 85 -1.77 4.09 4.60
C ASP A 85 -0.51 3.53 3.92
N THR A 86 0.65 3.90 4.46
CA THR A 86 1.97 3.51 3.95
C THR A 86 2.63 2.43 4.80
N SER A 87 1.94 1.88 5.80
CA SER A 87 2.48 0.89 6.74
C SER A 87 3.08 -0.32 6.04
N SER A 88 2.41 -0.83 5.00
CA SER A 88 2.88 -1.96 4.20
C SER A 88 4.22 -1.71 3.51
N LEU A 89 4.60 -0.45 3.27
CA LEU A 89 5.81 -0.04 2.55
C LEU A 89 6.92 0.47 3.47
N SER A 90 6.63 0.64 4.76
CA SER A 90 7.54 1.21 5.76
C SER A 90 8.79 0.36 6.02
N ASN A 91 8.77 -0.93 5.65
CA ASN A 91 9.90 -1.83 5.81
C ASN A 91 11.10 -1.49 4.92
N TRP A 92 10.90 -0.73 3.84
CA TRP A 92 11.97 -0.37 2.91
C TRP A 92 12.39 1.09 3.08
N PRO A 93 13.67 1.38 3.39
CA PRO A 93 14.19 2.73 3.41
C PRO A 93 14.15 3.36 2.00
N TYR A 94 13.46 4.49 1.84
CA TYR A 94 13.26 5.13 0.54
C TYR A 94 14.56 5.63 -0.11
N GLU A 95 15.51 6.13 0.67
CA GLU A 95 16.82 6.57 0.17
C GLU A 95 17.63 5.43 -0.47
N LYS A 96 17.46 4.21 0.04
CA LYS A 96 18.15 3.02 -0.45
C LYS A 96 17.40 2.35 -1.61
N ASN A 97 16.14 2.73 -1.84
CA ASN A 97 15.25 2.13 -2.83
C ASN A 97 14.59 3.22 -3.71
N PRO A 98 15.38 3.94 -4.53
CA PRO A 98 14.86 5.04 -5.35
C PRO A 98 13.76 4.60 -6.32
N THR A 99 13.84 3.36 -6.83
CA THR A 99 12.79 2.79 -7.69
C THR A 99 11.44 2.70 -6.97
N LEU A 100 11.44 2.29 -5.70
CA LEU A 100 10.22 2.23 -4.90
C LEU A 100 9.65 3.62 -4.67
N MET A 101 10.50 4.57 -4.28
CA MET A 101 10.13 5.96 -4.06
C MET A 101 9.49 6.58 -5.32
N ILE A 102 10.11 6.40 -6.49
CA ILE A 102 9.58 6.87 -7.77
C ILE A 102 8.22 6.22 -8.07
N LEU A 103 8.10 4.91 -7.86
CA LEU A 103 6.85 4.18 -8.11
C LEU A 103 5.71 4.69 -7.20
N MET A 104 5.99 4.98 -5.93
CA MET A 104 5.03 5.56 -4.99
C MET A 104 4.61 6.98 -5.37
N ILE A 105 5.56 7.85 -5.74
CA ILE A 105 5.26 9.22 -6.18
C ILE A 105 4.42 9.19 -7.46
N MET A 106 4.78 8.34 -8.41
CA MET A 106 4.03 8.17 -9.66
C MET A 106 2.62 7.64 -9.39
N PHE A 107 2.47 6.66 -8.50
CA PHE A 107 1.17 6.16 -8.07
C PHE A 107 0.32 7.27 -7.47
N ALA A 108 0.86 8.01 -6.50
CA ALA A 108 0.16 9.11 -5.84
C ALA A 108 -0.29 10.19 -6.84
N PHE A 109 0.56 10.55 -7.80
CA PHE A 109 0.23 11.55 -8.81
C PHE A 109 -0.87 11.07 -9.76
N VAL A 110 -0.75 9.86 -10.29
CA VAL A 110 -1.77 9.27 -11.18
C VAL A 110 -3.09 9.12 -10.45
N MET A 111 -3.07 8.63 -9.20
CA MET A 111 -4.29 8.42 -8.43
C MET A 111 -4.92 9.73 -7.95
N ALA A 112 -4.13 10.75 -7.58
CA ALA A 112 -4.66 12.06 -7.25
C ALA A 112 -5.39 12.68 -8.44
N ILE A 113 -4.76 12.68 -9.62
CA ILE A 113 -5.39 13.16 -10.86
C ILE A 113 -6.61 12.32 -11.20
N TYR A 114 -6.49 10.98 -11.18
CA TYR A 114 -7.56 10.09 -11.61
C TYR A 114 -8.75 10.13 -10.66
N ILE A 115 -8.54 9.99 -9.35
CA ILE A 115 -9.63 10.00 -8.39
C ILE A 115 -10.23 11.39 -8.30
N LEU A 116 -9.46 12.45 -8.02
CA LEU A 116 -10.07 13.77 -7.78
C LEU A 116 -10.70 14.31 -9.06
N ASN A 117 -10.01 14.26 -10.20
CA ASN A 117 -10.54 14.92 -11.39
C ASN A 117 -11.71 14.14 -11.99
N VAL A 118 -11.63 12.80 -12.09
CA VAL A 118 -12.74 12.01 -12.65
C VAL A 118 -13.92 11.97 -11.68
N PHE A 119 -13.68 11.85 -10.37
CA PHE A 119 -14.76 11.86 -9.39
C PHE A 119 -15.49 13.20 -9.39
N ILE A 120 -14.77 14.34 -9.40
CA ILE A 120 -15.40 15.66 -9.47
C ILE A 120 -16.21 15.80 -10.76
N THR A 121 -15.66 15.40 -11.91
CA THR A 121 -16.37 15.47 -13.21
C THR A 121 -17.63 14.61 -13.22
N LEU A 122 -17.56 13.36 -12.75
CA LEU A 122 -18.73 12.48 -12.71
C LEU A 122 -19.77 12.92 -11.67
N PHE A 123 -19.30 13.44 -10.54
CA PHE A 123 -20.19 13.94 -9.48
C PHE A 123 -20.95 15.19 -9.93
N ASP A 124 -20.27 16.11 -10.63
CA ASP A 124 -20.90 17.30 -11.21
C ASP A 124 -22.00 16.91 -12.22
N GLU A 125 -21.70 15.96 -13.12
CA GLU A 125 -22.68 15.47 -14.09
C GLU A 125 -23.89 14.79 -13.42
N ALA A 126 -23.64 13.92 -12.42
CA ALA A 126 -24.70 13.22 -11.71
C ALA A 126 -25.60 14.16 -10.88
N MET A 127 -25.05 15.25 -10.35
CA MET A 127 -25.84 16.27 -9.65
C MET A 127 -26.75 17.04 -10.62
N LYS A 128 -26.27 17.30 -11.83
CA LYS A 128 -27.03 18.03 -12.86
C LYS A 128 -28.23 17.23 -13.38
N ASP A 129 -28.07 15.92 -13.58
CA ASP A 129 -29.15 15.01 -14.01
C ASP A 129 -30.25 14.87 -12.93
N ASN A 130 -29.88 15.06 -11.67
CA ASN A 130 -30.81 15.01 -10.54
C ASN A 130 -31.72 16.24 -10.47
N ASP A 131 -31.30 17.41 -10.96
CA ASP A 131 -32.16 18.62 -10.96
C ASP A 131 -33.38 18.43 -11.89
N ASP A 132 -33.18 17.87 -13.08
CA ASP A 132 -34.27 17.62 -14.03
C ASP A 132 -35.23 16.55 -13.49
N SER A 133 -34.70 15.45 -12.95
CA SER A 133 -35.50 14.39 -12.31
C SER A 133 -36.21 14.86 -11.03
N TYR A 134 -35.59 15.76 -10.26
CA TYR A 134 -36.18 16.38 -9.06
C TYR A 134 -37.35 17.31 -9.41
N LEU A 135 -37.22 18.09 -10.49
CA LEU A 135 -38.29 18.96 -10.98
C LEU A 135 -39.47 18.14 -11.49
N ILE A 136 -39.23 17.04 -12.20
CA ILE A 136 -40.26 16.09 -12.64
C ILE A 136 -40.98 15.47 -11.44
N MET A 137 -40.24 14.97 -10.45
CA MET A 137 -40.81 14.39 -9.23
C MET A 137 -41.66 15.41 -8.46
N LYS A 138 -41.21 16.67 -8.36
CA LYS A 138 -42.01 17.75 -7.76
C LYS A 138 -43.30 18.05 -8.53
N ALA A 139 -43.23 18.09 -9.86
CA ALA A 139 -44.41 18.33 -10.69
C ALA A 139 -45.43 17.20 -10.57
N GLU A 140 -44.98 15.94 -10.51
CA GLU A 140 -45.85 14.77 -10.35
C GLU A 140 -46.57 14.77 -8.99
N VAL A 141 -45.86 15.11 -7.90
CA VAL A 141 -46.48 15.27 -6.57
C VAL A 141 -47.51 16.40 -6.54
N ILE A 142 -47.26 17.52 -7.23
CA ILE A 142 -48.22 18.64 -7.32
C ILE A 142 -49.43 18.27 -8.18
N MET A 143 -49.28 17.44 -9.20
CA MET A 143 -50.39 17.01 -10.05
C MET A 143 -51.26 15.93 -9.42
N LEU A 144 -50.71 15.16 -8.47
CA LEU A 144 -51.41 14.10 -7.72
C LEU A 144 -52.23 14.61 -6.52
N PHE A 145 -52.05 15.86 -6.11
CA PHE A 145 -52.78 16.53 -5.02
C PHE A 145 -53.73 17.60 -5.57
#